data_AF-A0A6C1SX51-F1
#
_entry.id   AF-A0A6C1SX51-F1
#
_cell.length_a   1.000
_cell.length_b   1.000
_cell.length_c   1.000
_cell.angle_alpha   90.00
_cell.angle_beta   90.00
_cell.angle_gamma   90.00
#
_symmetry.space_group_name_H-M   'P 1'
#
loop_
_entity.id
_entity.type
_entity.pdbx_description
1 polymer ?
#
loop_
_entity_poly.entity_id
_entity_poly.type
_entity_poly.pdbx_seq_one_letter_code
_entity_poly.pdbx_strand_id
1 'polypeptide(L)'
;MPVSRPPSAIIAALAPYLLSAGLALAGPQHGIAMYGEPALPPDFVHLPHVNPEAPKGGRIVQGEVGSFDSLNPHILRGRTPWQLQFLAYESLMGRNWDE
;
A
#
# COMPACT_ATOMS: atom_id res chain seq x y z
N MET A 1 -49.52 19.46 33.73
CA MET A 1 -49.42 19.21 32.28
C MET A 1 -47.97 19.41 31.86
N PRO A 2 -47.29 18.40 31.27
CA PRO A 2 -45.91 18.55 30.81
C PRO A 2 -45.89 19.36 29.51
N VAL A 3 -45.14 20.46 29.51
CA VAL A 3 -44.91 21.29 28.31
C VAL A 3 -43.99 20.49 27.37
N SER A 4 -44.50 20.06 26.22
CA SER A 4 -43.71 19.41 25.18
C SER A 4 -42.67 20.39 24.64
N ARG A 5 -41.38 20.09 24.84
CA ARG A 5 -40.31 20.88 24.23
C ARG A 5 -40.37 20.71 22.71
N PRO A 6 -40.36 21.80 21.92
CA PRO A 6 -40.46 21.70 20.47
C PRO A 6 -39.20 21.02 19.90
N PRO A 7 -39.31 20.22 18.83
CA PRO A 7 -38.20 19.50 18.22
C PRO A 7 -37.07 20.44 17.74
N SER A 8 -37.36 21.73 17.56
CA SER A 8 -36.40 22.77 17.21
C SER A 8 -35.30 23.00 18.25
N ALA A 9 -35.56 22.77 19.55
CA ALA A 9 -34.56 22.91 20.60
C ALA A 9 -33.47 21.81 20.54
N ILE A 10 -33.82 20.62 20.02
CA ILE A 10 -32.89 19.50 19.82
C ILE A 10 -32.01 19.76 18.60
N ILE A 11 -32.58 20.35 17.54
CA ILE A 11 -31.85 20.71 16.31
C ILE A 11 -30.79 21.79 16.59
N ALA A 12 -31.11 22.79 17.41
CA ALA A 12 -30.18 23.86 17.78
C ALA A 12 -28.97 23.36 18.59
N ALA A 13 -29.14 22.31 19.40
CA ALA A 13 -28.08 21.74 20.24
C ALA A 13 -27.08 20.86 19.45
N LEU A 14 -27.46 20.34 18.28
CA LEU A 14 -26.62 19.46 17.44
C LEU A 14 -25.76 20.22 16.42
N ALA A 15 -26.12 21.47 16.08
CA ALA A 15 -25.41 22.31 15.13
C ALA A 15 -23.90 22.49 15.42
N PRO A 16 -23.44 22.74 16.67
CA PRO A 16 -22.01 22.88 16.94
C PRO A 16 -21.25 21.54 16.86
N TYR A 17 -21.91 20.40 17.05
CA TYR A 17 -21.27 19.09 16.91
C TYR A 17 -21.00 18.72 15.45
N LEU A 18 -21.86 19.14 14.53
CA LEU A 18 -21.66 18.93 13.08
C LEU A 18 -20.52 19.80 12.52
N LEU A 19 -20.28 20.98 13.12
CA LEU A 19 -19.19 21.87 12.72
C LEU A 19 -17.82 21.48 13.30
N SER A 20 -17.78 20.61 14.31
CA SER A 20 -16.53 20.20 14.96
C SER A 20 -15.85 19.01 14.26
N ALA A 21 -16.41 18.51 13.15
CA ALA A 21 -15.75 17.52 12.31
C ALA A 21 -14.58 18.20 11.58
N GLY A 22 -13.38 18.07 12.13
CA GLY A 22 -12.16 18.56 11.50
C GLY A 22 -11.99 17.95 10.10
N LEU A 23 -11.63 18.78 9.12
CA LEU A 23 -11.22 18.32 7.79
C LEU A 23 -9.95 17.48 7.94
N ALA A 24 -10.07 16.17 7.72
CA ALA A 24 -8.91 15.29 7.59
C ALA A 24 -8.25 15.56 6.22
N LEU A 25 -7.24 16.42 6.21
CA LEU A 25 -6.40 16.67 5.04
C LEU A 25 -5.29 15.62 5.01
N ALA A 26 -5.45 14.60 4.17
CA ALA A 26 -4.36 13.68 3.86
C ALA A 26 -3.38 14.38 2.90
N GLY A 27 -2.17 14.69 3.38
CA GLY A 27 -1.08 15.19 2.54
C GLY A 27 -0.41 14.04 1.76
N PRO A 28 0.42 14.36 0.74
CA PRO A 28 1.24 13.36 0.08
C PRO A 28 2.12 12.60 1.09
N GLN A 29 2.11 11.27 1.03
CA GLN A 29 2.98 10.41 1.82
C GLN A 29 3.91 9.61 0.90
N HIS A 30 5.13 9.32 1.36
CA HIS A 30 6.13 8.57 0.59
C HIS A 30 5.97 7.04 0.74
N GLY A 31 5.22 6.59 1.74
CA GLY A 31 5.06 5.17 2.07
C GLY A 31 3.72 4.88 2.73
N ILE A 32 3.32 3.61 2.70
CA ILE A 32 2.10 3.11 3.35
C ILE A 32 2.51 1.89 4.18
N ALA A 33 2.20 1.94 5.48
CA ALA A 33 2.32 0.80 6.37
C ALA A 33 0.91 0.25 6.69
N MET A 34 0.78 -1.08 6.80
CA MET A 34 -0.50 -1.67 7.21
C MET A 34 -0.86 -1.30 8.66
N TYR A 35 0.17 -1.17 9.51
CA TYR A 35 0.05 -0.75 10.90
C TYR A 35 1.14 0.26 11.22
N GLY A 36 0.78 1.33 11.93
CA GLY A 36 1.72 2.37 12.33
C GLY A 36 2.19 3.23 11.15
N GLU A 37 3.40 3.76 11.27
CA GLU A 37 4.05 4.60 10.26
C GLU A 37 5.13 3.81 9.51
N PRO A 38 5.41 4.13 8.23
CA PRO A 38 6.51 3.51 7.48
C PRO A 38 7.85 3.62 8.24
N ALA A 39 8.64 2.55 8.28
CA ALA A 39 9.89 2.55 9.05
C ALA A 39 11.01 3.41 8.41
N LEU A 40 10.97 3.57 7.08
CA LEU A 40 11.96 4.34 6.33
C LEU A 40 11.55 5.82 6.18
N PRO A 41 12.47 6.78 6.36
CA PRO A 41 12.20 8.20 6.15
C PRO A 41 12.03 8.52 4.65
N PRO A 42 11.41 9.65 4.27
CA PRO A 42 11.11 9.98 2.86
C PRO A 42 12.33 10.15 1.95
N ASP A 43 13.51 10.37 2.53
CA ASP A 43 14.79 10.58 1.84
C ASP A 43 15.70 9.34 1.84
N PHE A 44 15.17 8.16 2.19
CA PHE A 44 15.94 6.91 2.11
C PHE A 44 16.46 6.66 0.69
N VAL A 45 17.72 6.22 0.58
CA VAL A 45 18.40 6.04 -0.72
C VAL A 45 18.47 4.58 -1.20
N HIS A 46 18.28 3.61 -0.29
CA HIS A 46 18.19 2.18 -0.58
C HIS A 46 17.48 1.47 0.58
N LEU A 47 16.94 0.27 0.31
CA LEU A 47 16.39 -0.59 1.37
C LEU A 47 17.52 -1.14 2.26
N PRO A 48 17.30 -1.36 3.57
CA PRO A 48 18.35 -1.76 4.51
C PRO A 48 19.08 -3.05 4.14
N HIS A 49 18.40 -3.98 3.48
CA HIS A 49 18.95 -5.27 3.03
C HIS A 49 19.64 -5.22 1.66
N VAL A 50 19.83 -4.05 1.05
CA VAL A 50 20.46 -3.90 -0.26
C VAL A 50 21.91 -3.47 -0.12
N ASN A 51 22.82 -4.11 -0.88
CA ASN A 51 24.15 -3.59 -1.12
C ASN A 51 24.10 -2.55 -2.25
N PRO A 52 24.29 -1.24 -1.98
CA PRO A 52 24.24 -0.20 -3.01
C PRO A 52 25.38 -0.34 -4.04
N GLU A 53 26.51 -0.90 -3.64
CA GLU A 53 27.70 -1.12 -4.47
C GLU A 53 27.66 -2.47 -5.21
N ALA A 54 26.49 -3.12 -5.29
CA ALA A 54 26.37 -4.41 -5.97
C ALA A 54 26.80 -4.28 -7.44
N PRO A 55 27.75 -5.11 -7.92
CA PRO A 55 28.23 -5.05 -9.30
C PRO A 55 27.10 -5.29 -10.27
N LYS A 56 27.07 -4.54 -11.37
CA LYS A 56 26.05 -4.65 -12.41
C LYS A 56 26.54 -5.56 -13.54
N GLY A 57 25.62 -6.32 -14.12
CA GLY A 57 25.90 -7.24 -15.22
C GLY A 57 26.11 -8.70 -14.77
N GLY A 58 26.54 -9.54 -15.72
CA GLY A 58 26.63 -10.99 -15.53
C GLY A 58 25.35 -11.73 -15.95
N ARG A 59 25.28 -13.03 -15.61
CA ARG A 59 24.14 -13.89 -15.94
C ARG A 59 23.73 -14.71 -14.72
N ILE A 60 22.45 -14.62 -14.37
CA ILE A 60 21.81 -15.51 -13.40
C ILE A 60 21.13 -16.64 -14.18
N VAL A 61 21.43 -17.90 -13.83
CA VAL A 61 20.79 -19.09 -14.41
C VAL A 61 20.13 -19.85 -13.27
N GLN A 62 18.80 -19.97 -13.32
CA GLN A 62 18.00 -20.70 -12.33
C GLN A 62 17.43 -21.96 -12.97
N GLY A 63 17.36 -23.05 -12.19
CA GLY A 63 16.70 -24.29 -12.57
C GLY A 63 15.38 -24.39 -11.84
N GLU A 64 14.30 -24.63 -12.59
CA GLU A 64 12.94 -24.70 -12.05
C GLU A 64 12.34 -26.08 -12.29
N VAL A 65 11.66 -26.63 -11.28
CA VAL A 65 11.00 -27.93 -11.39
C VAL A 65 9.64 -27.78 -12.06
N GLY A 66 9.42 -28.52 -13.14
CA GLY A 66 8.16 -28.55 -13.88
C GLY A 66 8.27 -27.91 -15.26
N SER A 67 7.14 -27.42 -15.79
CA SER A 67 7.06 -26.72 -17.07
C SER A 67 6.09 -25.54 -16.98
N PHE A 68 6.11 -24.68 -18.00
CA PHE A 68 5.18 -23.59 -18.20
C PHE A 68 4.45 -23.76 -19.53
N ASP A 69 3.22 -23.23 -19.62
CA ASP A 69 2.41 -23.20 -20.84
C ASP A 69 1.88 -21.79 -21.16
N SER A 70 2.17 -20.81 -20.29
CA SER A 70 1.79 -19.41 -20.45
C SER A 70 2.88 -18.49 -19.93
N LEU A 71 2.92 -17.26 -20.46
CA LEU A 71 3.77 -16.16 -19.99
C LEU A 71 2.94 -15.01 -19.40
N ASN A 72 1.61 -15.16 -19.28
CA ASN A 72 0.75 -14.16 -18.65
C ASN A 72 0.47 -14.58 -17.20
N PRO A 73 1.06 -13.92 -16.18
CA PRO A 73 0.88 -14.30 -14.77
C PRO A 73 -0.48 -13.90 -14.18
N HIS A 74 -1.34 -13.20 -14.92
CA HIS A 74 -2.61 -12.64 -14.41
C HIS A 74 -3.85 -13.44 -14.86
N ILE A 75 -3.67 -14.70 -15.27
CA ILE A 75 -4.76 -15.57 -15.73
C ILE A 75 -5.12 -16.62 -14.67
N LEU A 76 -6.38 -17.07 -14.69
CA LEU A 76 -6.88 -18.11 -13.77
C LEU A 76 -6.36 -19.51 -14.11
N ARG A 77 -6.05 -19.79 -15.38
CA ARG A 77 -5.62 -21.11 -15.87
C ARG A 77 -4.39 -20.99 -16.73
N GLY A 78 -3.39 -21.81 -16.43
CA GLY A 78 -2.09 -21.84 -17.07
C GLY A 78 -1.01 -21.88 -16.00
N ARG A 79 0.20 -22.28 -16.38
CA ARG A 79 1.38 -22.33 -15.52
C ARG A 79 2.39 -21.34 -16.07
N THR A 80 2.74 -20.35 -15.26
CA THR A 80 3.75 -19.34 -15.58
C THR A 80 5.03 -19.57 -14.77
N PRO A 81 6.21 -19.15 -15.28
CA PRO A 81 7.42 -19.12 -14.46
C PRO A 81 7.23 -18.20 -13.25
N TRP A 82 7.52 -18.69 -12.04
CA TRP A 82 7.17 -18.00 -10.79
C TRP A 82 7.78 -16.59 -10.67
N GLN A 83 9.00 -16.42 -11.17
CA GLN A 83 9.76 -15.16 -11.14
C GLN A 83 9.23 -14.11 -12.13
N LEU A 84 8.49 -14.51 -13.17
CA LEU A 84 8.14 -13.64 -14.29
C LEU A 84 7.32 -12.42 -13.85
N GLN A 85 6.42 -12.62 -12.88
CA GLN A 85 5.59 -11.53 -12.35
C GLN A 85 6.40 -10.44 -11.64
N PHE A 86 7.58 -10.76 -11.09
CA PHE A 86 8.44 -9.82 -10.38
C PHE A 86 9.50 -9.17 -11.28
N LEU A 87 9.85 -9.84 -12.39
CA LEU A 87 10.91 -9.39 -13.30
C LEU A 87 10.39 -8.58 -14.49
N ALA A 88 9.12 -8.76 -14.88
CA ALA A 88 8.55 -8.16 -16.08
C ALA A 88 7.39 -7.19 -15.81
N TYR A 89 6.91 -7.09 -14.57
CA TYR A 89 5.75 -6.27 -14.19
C TYR A 89 6.05 -5.49 -12.91
N GLU A 90 5.44 -4.31 -12.78
CA GLU A 90 5.62 -3.41 -11.64
C GLU A 90 4.28 -3.01 -11.04
N SER A 91 4.24 -2.88 -9.72
CA SER A 91 3.13 -2.27 -8.97
C SER A 91 3.32 -0.76 -8.83
N LEU A 92 2.31 -0.06 -8.33
CA LEU A 92 2.40 1.38 -8.04
C LEU A 92 3.44 1.72 -6.95
N MET A 93 3.69 0.79 -6.03
CA MET A 93 4.63 0.94 -4.93
C MET A 93 5.45 -0.34 -4.76
N GLY A 94 6.69 -0.22 -4.28
CA GLY A 94 7.53 -1.35 -3.90
C GLY A 94 7.31 -1.74 -2.43
N ARG A 95 7.31 -3.04 -2.13
CA ARG A 95 7.22 -3.54 -0.76
C ARG A 95 8.61 -3.61 -0.12
N ASN A 96 8.78 -3.03 1.06
CA ASN A 96 9.92 -3.33 1.92
C ASN A 96 9.70 -4.70 2.59
N TRP A 97 10.62 -5.64 2.41
CA TRP A 97 10.53 -6.99 2.99
C TRP A 97 11.07 -7.09 4.42
N ASP A 98 11.69 -6.01 4.94
CA ASP A 98 12.10 -5.91 6.35
C ASP A 98 10.97 -5.40 7.28
N GLU A 99 9.76 -5.20 6.75
CA GLU A 99 8.53 -4.76 7.43
C GLU A 99 7.38 -5.77 7.25
#